data_AF-A0A9D1FZD6-F1
#
_entry.id   AF-A0A9D1FZD6-F1
#
_cell.length_a   1.000
_cell.length_b   1.000
_cell.length_c   1.000
_cell.angle_alpha   90.00
_cell.angle_beta   90.00
_cell.angle_gamma   90.00
#
_symmetry.space_group_name_H-M   'P 1'
#
loop_
_entity.id
_entity.type
_entity.pdbx_description
1 polymer ?
#
loop_
_entity_poly.entity_id
_entity_poly.type
_entity_poly.pdbx_seq_one_letter_code
_entity_poly.pdbx_strand_id
1 'polypeptide(L)'
;MKTAIAHCTLYTGRDYYQDGLVLIENGAITYAGAAIPFSADEVINARGGICMPGLVNAHTHIAMSLMRGVGAGLPLMDWLQVIFPIEDRLTDERVYWGSMLSIMEMI
;
A
#
# COMPACT_ATOMS: atom_id res chain seq x y z
N MET A 1 22.48 -5.49 -3.73
CA MET A 1 21.73 -6.68 -3.32
C MET A 1 20.63 -6.91 -4.34
N LYS A 2 20.53 -8.14 -4.85
CA LYS A 2 19.56 -8.57 -5.84
C LYS A 2 18.54 -9.51 -5.18
N THR A 3 17.27 -9.15 -5.26
CA THR A 3 16.17 -9.95 -4.73
C THR A 3 15.31 -10.46 -5.88
N ALA A 4 14.86 -11.71 -5.80
CA ALA A 4 13.93 -12.32 -6.74
C ALA A 4 12.62 -12.69 -6.04
N ILE A 5 11.47 -12.24 -6.56
CA ILE A 5 10.15 -12.76 -6.22
C ILE A 5 9.78 -13.76 -7.31
N ALA A 6 9.80 -15.05 -6.99
CA ALA A 6 9.67 -16.13 -7.96
C ALA A 6 8.41 -16.96 -7.73
N HIS A 7 7.91 -17.61 -8.79
CA HIS A 7 6.77 -18.53 -8.76
C HIS A 7 5.44 -17.91 -8.36
N CYS A 8 5.31 -16.59 -8.48
CA CYS A 8 4.04 -15.91 -8.28
C CYS A 8 3.18 -15.99 -9.54
N THR A 9 1.87 -15.88 -9.35
CA THR A 9 1.02 -15.37 -10.41
C THR A 9 1.32 -13.88 -10.56
N LEU A 10 1.95 -13.46 -11.66
CA LEU A 10 2.36 -12.07 -11.86
C LEU A 10 1.39 -11.33 -12.77
N TYR A 11 0.88 -10.20 -12.30
CA TYR A 11 0.21 -9.20 -13.11
C TYR A 11 1.08 -7.94 -13.18
N THR A 12 1.38 -7.43 -14.39
CA THR A 12 2.25 -6.25 -14.56
C THR A 12 1.49 -4.93 -14.64
N GLY A 13 0.15 -4.96 -14.51
CA GLY A 13 -0.73 -3.85 -14.87
C GLY A 13 -1.22 -3.91 -16.32
N ARG A 14 -0.65 -4.81 -17.14
CA ARG A 14 -1.09 -5.06 -18.54
C ARG A 14 -1.12 -6.55 -18.86
N ASP A 15 -0.03 -7.23 -18.57
CA ASP A 15 0.18 -8.64 -18.89
C ASP A 15 0.02 -9.52 -17.65
N TYR A 16 -0.24 -10.80 -17.89
CA TYR A 16 -0.45 -11.82 -16.87
C TYR A 16 0.43 -13.05 -17.16
N TYR A 17 1.12 -13.54 -16.12
CA TYR A 17 1.95 -14.74 -16.16
C TYR A 17 1.61 -15.66 -15.00
N GLN A 18 1.32 -16.93 -15.31
CA GLN A 18 0.97 -17.93 -14.29
C GLN A 18 2.18 -18.36 -13.44
N ASP A 19 3.38 -18.39 -14.03
CA ASP A 19 4.66 -18.57 -13.33
C ASP A 19 5.55 -17.36 -13.63
N GLY A 20 5.49 -16.38 -12.74
CA GLY A 20 6.10 -15.08 -12.88
C GLY A 20 7.35 -14.90 -12.02
N LEU A 21 8.20 -13.99 -12.48
CA LEU A 21 9.43 -13.58 -11.82
C LEU A 21 9.52 -12.05 -11.81
N VAL A 22 9.83 -11.49 -10.64
CA VAL A 22 10.24 -10.09 -10.49
C VAL A 22 11.67 -10.06 -9.95
N LEU A 23 12.56 -9.37 -10.63
CA LEU A 23 13.92 -9.11 -10.16
C LEU A 23 14.02 -7.65 -9.71
N ILE A 24 14.64 -7.46 -8.55
CA ILE A 24 14.81 -6.16 -7.91
C ILE A 24 16.29 -5.98 -7.62
N GLU A 25 16.86 -4.87 -8.08
CA GLU A 25 18.24 -4.49 -7.77
C GLU A 25 18.26 -3.02 -7.34
N ASN A 26 18.90 -2.73 -6.20
CA ASN A 26 19.05 -1.38 -5.65
C ASN A 26 17.71 -0.61 -5.53
N GLY A 27 16.65 -1.32 -5.11
CA GLY A 27 15.32 -0.74 -4.91
C GLY A 27 14.50 -0.51 -6.19
N ALA A 28 15.02 -0.89 -7.36
CA ALA A 28 14.32 -0.77 -8.63
C ALA A 28 14.00 -2.16 -9.21
N ILE A 29 12.83 -2.29 -9.83
CA ILE A 29 12.47 -3.48 -10.61
C ILE A 29 13.29 -3.48 -11.90
N THR A 30 14.13 -4.50 -12.09
CA THR A 30 14.95 -4.68 -13.30
C THR A 30 14.34 -5.67 -14.29
N TYR A 31 13.44 -6.54 -13.83
CA TYR A 31 12.67 -7.46 -14.66
C TYR A 31 11.33 -7.78 -14.00
N ALA A 32 10.26 -7.86 -14.80
CA ALA A 32 8.96 -8.37 -14.38
C ALA A 32 8.31 -9.07 -15.58
N GLY A 33 8.16 -10.39 -15.49
CA GLY A 33 7.60 -11.17 -16.60
C GLY A 33 7.50 -12.66 -16.28
N ALA A 34 7.41 -13.48 -17.33
CA ALA A 34 7.47 -14.94 -17.20
C ALA A 34 8.77 -15.38 -16.51
N ALA A 35 8.72 -16.50 -15.79
CA ALA A 35 9.89 -17.10 -15.17
C ALA A 35 10.97 -17.42 -16.22
N ILE A 36 12.18 -16.93 -15.96
CA ILE A 36 13.40 -17.21 -16.72
C ILE A 36 14.48 -17.71 -15.75
N PRO A 37 15.54 -18.38 -16.21
CA PRO A 37 16.69 -18.68 -15.36
C PRO A 37 17.25 -17.39 -14.74
N PHE A 38 17.46 -17.40 -13.42
CA PHE A 38 17.94 -16.24 -12.67
C PHE A 38 18.95 -16.64 -11.59
N SER A 39 19.69 -15.66 -11.10
CA SER A 39 20.50 -15.74 -9.88
C SER A 39 20.24 -14.47 -9.09
N ALA A 40 20.06 -14.60 -7.77
CA ALA A 40 19.77 -13.50 -6.86
C ALA A 40 20.39 -13.80 -5.48
N ASP A 41 20.69 -12.76 -4.72
CA ASP A 41 21.22 -12.88 -3.36
C ASP A 41 20.11 -13.37 -2.40
N GLU A 42 18.87 -12.97 -2.67
CA GLU A 42 17.67 -13.34 -1.91
C GLU A 42 16.56 -13.83 -2.84
N VAL A 43 15.86 -14.89 -2.45
CA VAL A 43 14.75 -15.46 -3.20
C VAL A 43 13.51 -15.58 -2.32
N ILE A 44 12.46 -14.88 -2.70
CA ILE A 44 11.11 -14.97 -2.13
C ILE A 44 10.31 -15.91 -3.02
N ASN A 45 10.01 -17.12 -2.51
CA ASN A 45 9.14 -18.07 -3.21
C ASN A 45 7.67 -17.74 -2.93
N ALA A 46 7.01 -17.13 -3.90
CA ALA A 46 5.64 -16.64 -3.82
C ALA A 46 4.61 -17.60 -4.46
N ARG A 47 4.90 -18.90 -4.49
CA ARG A 47 4.01 -19.92 -5.04
C ARG A 47 2.62 -19.86 -4.40
N GLY A 48 1.60 -19.77 -5.25
CA GLY A 48 0.20 -19.65 -4.85
C GLY A 48 -0.24 -18.22 -4.48
N GLY A 49 0.70 -17.28 -4.45
CA GLY A 49 0.42 -15.85 -4.27
C GLY A 49 0.32 -15.10 -5.61
N ILE A 50 -0.22 -13.88 -5.54
CA ILE A 50 -0.25 -12.93 -6.64
C ILE A 50 0.79 -11.84 -6.38
N CYS A 51 1.59 -11.51 -7.38
CA CYS A 51 2.42 -10.31 -7.39
C CYS A 51 1.81 -9.32 -8.39
N MET A 52 1.59 -8.07 -7.95
CA MET A 52 0.99 -7.01 -8.76
C MET A 52 1.58 -5.65 -8.37
N PRO A 53 1.44 -4.61 -9.20
CA PRO A 53 1.81 -3.26 -8.81
C PRO A 53 1.11 -2.86 -7.50
N GLY A 54 1.86 -2.19 -6.63
CA GLY A 54 1.29 -1.57 -5.44
C GLY A 54 0.19 -0.57 -5.81
N LEU A 55 -0.83 -0.47 -4.97
CA LEU A 55 -1.91 0.49 -5.17
C LEU A 55 -1.46 1.88 -4.72
N VAL A 56 -1.78 2.92 -5.50
CA VAL A 56 -1.45 4.30 -5.18
C VAL A 56 -2.63 4.97 -4.50
N ASN A 57 -2.44 5.41 -3.26
CA ASN A 57 -3.41 6.25 -2.57
C ASN A 57 -3.21 7.72 -2.96
N ALA A 58 -3.98 8.19 -3.93
CA ALA A 58 -3.82 9.54 -4.50
C ALA A 58 -4.45 10.67 -3.66
N HIS A 59 -5.29 10.35 -2.67
CA HIS A 59 -5.99 11.35 -1.87
C HIS A 59 -6.27 10.81 -0.47
N THR A 60 -5.74 11.50 0.55
CA THR A 60 -5.98 11.14 1.94
C THR A 60 -5.89 12.35 2.86
N HIS A 61 -6.71 12.34 3.91
CA HIS A 61 -6.55 13.21 5.07
C HIS A 61 -6.06 12.34 6.23
N ILE A 62 -4.74 12.19 6.30
CA ILE A 62 -4.13 11.02 6.93
C ILE A 62 -4.40 10.91 8.44
N ALA A 63 -4.45 12.02 9.18
CA ALA A 63 -4.74 12.00 10.61
C ALA A 63 -6.23 11.79 10.93
N MET A 64 -7.12 12.00 9.95
CA MET A 64 -8.57 11.84 10.15
C MET A 64 -8.99 10.38 10.39
N SER A 65 -8.09 9.41 10.17
CA SER A 65 -8.30 8.01 10.55
C SER A 65 -8.61 7.84 12.04
N LEU A 66 -8.12 8.74 12.90
CA LEU A 66 -8.45 8.76 14.34
C LEU A 66 -9.94 9.05 14.60
N MET A 67 -10.65 9.61 13.62
CA MET A 67 -12.07 9.98 13.70
C MET A 67 -12.95 9.01 12.90
N ARG A 68 -12.42 7.85 12.47
CA ARG A 68 -13.15 6.87 11.66
C ARG A 68 -14.45 6.45 12.36
N GLY A 69 -15.58 6.62 11.68
CA GLY A 69 -16.91 6.27 12.18
C GLY A 69 -17.64 7.39 12.93
N VAL A 70 -16.99 8.51 13.25
CA VAL A 70 -17.66 9.68 13.85
C VAL A 70 -18.61 10.32 12.83
N GLY A 71 -19.85 10.58 13.26
CA GLY A 71 -20.88 11.17 12.40
C GLY A 71 -21.35 10.26 11.26
N ALA A 72 -21.13 8.95 11.36
CA ALA A 72 -21.56 7.99 10.34
C ALA A 72 -23.06 8.10 10.06
N GLY A 73 -23.41 8.20 8.77
CA GLY A 73 -24.80 8.30 8.31
C GLY A 73 -25.34 9.73 8.21
N LEU A 74 -24.59 10.76 8.64
CA LEU A 74 -24.97 12.15 8.43
C LEU A 74 -24.73 12.59 6.98
N PRO A 75 -25.56 13.50 6.43
CA PRO A 75 -25.22 14.24 5.22
C PRO A 75 -23.90 15.02 5.37
N LEU A 76 -23.20 15.25 4.26
CA LEU A 76 -21.87 15.89 4.27
C LEU A 76 -21.83 17.18 5.10
N MET A 77 -22.77 18.09 4.90
CA MET A 77 -22.76 19.38 5.59
C MET A 77 -22.91 19.23 7.11
N ASP A 78 -23.78 18.33 7.55
CA ASP A 78 -24.00 18.04 8.97
C ASP A 78 -22.79 17.31 9.57
N TRP A 79 -22.18 16.40 8.81
CA TRP A 79 -20.94 15.71 9.19
C TRP A 79 -19.78 16.69 9.39
N LEU A 80 -19.63 17.68 8.52
CA LEU A 80 -18.60 18.72 8.66
C LEU A 80 -18.77 19.53 9.95
N GLN A 81 -20.01 19.82 10.36
CA GLN A 81 -20.28 20.49 11.65
C GLN A 81 -19.89 19.63 12.85
N VAL A 82 -19.86 18.30 12.71
CA VAL A 82 -19.39 17.37 13.75
C VAL A 82 -17.88 17.22 13.75
N ILE A 83 -17.25 17.15 12.58
CA ILE A 83 -15.82 16.85 12.45
C ILE A 83 -14.93 18.05 12.74
N PHE A 84 -15.25 19.25 12.23
CA PHE A 84 -14.37 20.41 12.42
C PHE A 84 -14.06 20.70 13.91
N PRO A 85 -15.03 20.68 14.84
CA PRO A 85 -14.74 20.90 16.26
C PRO A 85 -13.86 19.82 16.91
N ILE A 86 -13.81 18.61 16.34
CA ILE A 86 -12.94 17.52 16.79
C ILE A 86 -11.55 17.70 16.20
N GLU A 87 -11.47 18.03 14.92
CA GLU A 87 -10.23 18.32 14.21
C GLU A 87 -9.48 19.51 14.83
N ASP A 88 -10.19 20.56 15.23
CA ASP A 88 -9.66 21.74 15.94
C ASP A 88 -8.96 21.40 17.27
N ARG A 89 -9.20 20.20 17.83
CA ARG A 89 -8.58 19.71 19.08
C ARG A 89 -7.40 18.78 18.84
N LEU A 90 -7.04 18.51 17.59
CA LEU A 90 -5.84 17.76 17.27
C LEU A 90 -4.61 18.59 17.63
N THR A 91 -3.61 17.92 18.19
CA THR A 91 -2.30 18.47 18.47
C THR A 91 -1.31 17.90 17.47
N ASP A 92 -0.17 18.57 17.27
CA ASP A 92 0.90 18.09 16.38
C ASP A 92 1.31 16.64 16.70
N GLU A 93 1.39 16.28 17.99
CA GLU A 93 1.70 14.93 18.43
C GLU A 93 0.62 13.92 18.02
N ARG A 94 -0.68 14.27 18.15
CA ARG A 94 -1.78 13.41 17.73
C ARG A 94 -1.79 13.24 16.20
N VAL A 95 -1.53 14.31 15.47
CA VAL A 95 -1.40 14.27 14.00
C VAL A 95 -0.25 13.35 13.61
N TYR A 96 0.91 13.47 14.23
CA TYR A 96 2.06 12.62 13.95
C TYR A 96 1.73 11.13 14.16
N TRP A 97 1.26 10.76 15.35
CA TRP A 97 0.98 9.36 15.66
C TRP A 97 -0.21 8.80 14.89
N GLY A 98 -1.26 9.60 14.69
CA GLY A 98 -2.40 9.24 13.85
C GLY A 98 -1.98 9.01 12.40
N SER A 99 -1.07 9.82 11.88
CA SER A 99 -0.51 9.64 10.54
C SER A 99 0.32 8.36 10.43
N MET A 100 1.20 8.11 11.41
CA MET A 100 2.02 6.90 11.44
C MET A 100 1.17 5.62 11.48
N LEU A 101 0.15 5.59 12.34
CA LEU A 101 -0.81 4.49 12.39
C LEU A 101 -1.50 4.29 11.04
N SER A 102 -1.95 5.38 10.42
CA SER A 102 -2.65 5.33 9.13
C SER A 102 -1.76 4.82 8.00
N ILE A 103 -0.47 5.19 7.98
CA ILE A 103 0.51 4.66 7.01
C ILE A 103 0.70 3.16 7.23
N MET A 104 0.79 2.72 8.49
CA MET A 104 0.93 1.30 8.83
C MET A 104 -0.31 0.48 8.45
N GLU A 105 -1.54 1.04 8.56
CA GLU A 105 -2.76 0.35 8.12
C GLU A 105 -2.87 0.25 6.59
N MET A 106 -2.19 1.13 5.84
CA MET A 106 -2.22 1.12 4.37
C MET A 106 -1.29 0.09 3.73
N ILE A 107 -0.30 -0.44 4.48
CA ILE A 107 0.77 -1.33 4.00
C ILE A 107 0.59 -2.71 4.62
#